data_AF-A0A1U8MBC4-F1
#
_entry.id   AF-A0A1U8MBC4-F1
#
_cell.length_a   1.000
_cell.length_b   1.000
_cell.length_c   1.000
_cell.angle_alpha   90.00
_cell.angle_beta   90.00
_cell.angle_gamma   90.00
#
_symmetry.space_group_name_H-M   'P 1'
#
loop_
_entity.id
_entity.type
_entity.pdbx_description
1 polymer ?
#
loop_
_entity_poly.entity_id
_entity_poly.type
_entity_poly.pdbx_seq_one_letter_code
_entity_poly.pdbx_strand_id
1 'polypeptide(L)'
;MVVNETLRLYSPVVAVIRKIKKEVRLGKFVLPANLEILIPIIALHHDPQLWGDDVHLFKPERFVEGIASATKYNSAAFIPFSMGPRSCVGMSFATTETKVALSMILQRYAFTLSPTYVHAPFPVITLQPQHGIQMNMVVNETLRLYSPVVAVIRKIKKEVRLGKFVLPANLEILIPIIALHHDPQLWGDDVHLFKPERFVEGIASATKYNSAAFIPFSMGPRSCVGMSFATTEAKVALSMILQRYAFTLSSTYVHAPFTLVTLQPQHGIQVMLHPL
;
A
#
# COMPACT_ATOMS: atom_id res chain seq x y z
N MET A 1 -20.33 -8.12 5.39
CA MET A 1 -20.67 -9.45 5.92
C MET A 1 -19.69 -10.50 5.44
N VAL A 2 -19.82 -10.99 4.21
CA VAL A 2 -18.96 -12.06 3.62
C VAL A 2 -17.46 -11.82 3.80
N VAL A 3 -16.97 -10.62 3.44
CA VAL A 3 -15.54 -10.28 3.57
C VAL A 3 -15.07 -10.34 5.04
N ASN A 4 -15.87 -9.85 5.99
CA ASN A 4 -15.47 -9.86 7.41
C ASN A 4 -15.40 -11.28 7.96
N GLU A 5 -16.36 -12.13 7.63
CA GLU A 5 -16.35 -13.54 8.06
C GLU A 5 -15.21 -14.32 7.41
N THR A 6 -14.88 -14.00 6.15
CA THR A 6 -13.70 -14.56 5.48
C THR A 6 -12.42 -14.14 6.21
N LEU A 7 -12.28 -12.85 6.56
CA LEU A 7 -11.12 -12.34 7.30
C LEU A 7 -11.01 -12.91 8.72
N ARG A 8 -12.13 -13.32 9.33
CA ARG A 8 -12.15 -13.99 10.63
C ARG A 8 -11.61 -15.42 10.52
N LEU A 9 -12.16 -16.21 9.61
CA LEU A 9 -11.73 -17.60 9.42
C LEU A 9 -10.33 -17.71 8.80
N TYR A 10 -9.99 -16.79 7.90
CA TYR A 10 -8.78 -16.82 7.09
C TYR A 10 -8.06 -15.47 7.12
N SER A 11 -7.65 -15.05 8.32
CA SER A 11 -6.92 -13.79 8.50
C SER A 11 -5.62 -13.79 7.66
N PRO A 12 -5.37 -12.75 6.84
CA PRO A 12 -4.13 -12.63 6.06
C PRO A 12 -2.86 -12.65 6.92
N VAL A 13 -2.97 -12.23 8.18
CA VAL A 13 -1.90 -12.28 9.18
C VAL A 13 -2.37 -13.12 10.36
N VAL A 14 -1.70 -14.26 10.60
CA VAL A 14 -2.09 -15.22 11.63
C VAL A 14 -1.66 -14.82 13.04
N ALA A 15 -0.57 -14.06 13.16
CA ALA A 15 -0.07 -13.54 14.43
C ALA A 15 0.79 -12.28 14.23
N VAL A 16 0.88 -11.44 15.26
CA VAL A 16 1.78 -10.28 15.27
C VAL A 16 2.61 -10.26 16.55
N ILE A 17 3.87 -9.85 16.44
CA ILE A 17 4.77 -9.70 17.59
C ILE A 17 4.77 -8.22 18.04
N ARG A 18 4.80 -8.00 19.36
CA ARG A 18 4.86 -6.68 20.00
C ARG A 18 5.90 -6.68 21.11
N LYS A 19 6.82 -5.71 21.08
CA LYS A 19 7.78 -5.48 22.16
C LYS A 19 7.24 -4.47 23.18
N ILE A 20 7.26 -4.86 24.45
CA ILE A 20 6.89 -3.99 25.57
C ILE A 20 8.02 -2.99 25.83
N LYS A 21 7.72 -1.69 25.75
CA LYS A 21 8.73 -0.62 25.94
C LYS A 21 8.99 -0.27 27.40
N LYS A 22 7.96 -0.41 28.22
CA LYS A 22 7.97 -0.13 29.66
C LYS A 22 7.00 -1.11 30.32
N GLU A 23 7.21 -1.38 31.60
CA GLU A 23 6.30 -2.24 32.35
C GLU A 23 4.83 -1.83 32.14
N VAL A 24 3.99 -2.82 31.88
CA VAL A 24 2.57 -2.61 31.62
C VAL A 24 1.74 -3.66 32.35
N ARG A 25 0.66 -3.22 32.98
CA ARG A 25 -0.34 -4.12 33.57
C ARG A 25 -1.38 -4.48 32.51
N LEU A 26 -1.53 -5.77 32.22
CA LEU A 26 -2.54 -6.31 31.31
C LEU A 26 -3.47 -7.25 32.10
N GLY A 27 -4.62 -6.72 32.53
CA GLY A 27 -5.52 -7.42 33.44
C GLY A 27 -4.84 -7.76 34.77
N LYS A 28 -4.72 -9.05 35.06
CA LYS A 28 -4.03 -9.57 36.25
C LYS A 28 -2.52 -9.72 36.09
N PHE A 29 -1.99 -9.56 34.88
CA PHE A 29 -0.57 -9.74 34.59
C PHE A 29 0.19 -8.41 34.64
N VAL A 30 1.43 -8.45 35.15
CA VAL A 30 2.40 -7.34 35.05
C VAL A 30 3.49 -7.80 34.09
N LEU A 31 3.61 -7.12 32.97
CA LEU A 31 4.50 -7.50 31.88
C LEU A 31 5.72 -6.57 31.88
N PRO A 32 6.95 -7.11 32.06
CA PRO A 32 8.14 -6.28 32.18
C PRO A 32 8.51 -5.61 30.85
N ALA A 33 9.31 -4.54 30.95
CA ALA A 33 9.94 -3.93 29.79
C ALA A 33 10.81 -4.94 29.03
N ASN A 34 10.92 -4.75 27.72
CA ASN A 34 11.66 -5.59 26.77
C ASN A 34 11.12 -6.99 26.51
N LEU A 35 10.00 -7.39 27.12
CA LEU A 35 9.29 -8.62 26.76
C LEU A 35 8.71 -8.51 25.35
N GLU A 36 8.84 -9.57 24.55
CA GLU A 36 8.10 -9.72 23.30
C GLU A 36 6.85 -10.58 23.52
N ILE A 37 5.72 -10.09 23.03
CA ILE A 37 4.43 -10.77 23.13
C ILE A 37 3.97 -11.11 21.73
N LEU A 38 3.68 -12.38 21.51
CA LEU A 38 2.97 -12.85 20.34
C LEU A 38 1.46 -12.67 20.58
N ILE A 39 0.79 -11.96 19.68
CA ILE A 39 -0.68 -11.86 19.65
C ILE A 39 -1.16 -12.83 18.56
N PRO A 40 -1.72 -14.00 18.92
CA PRO A 40 -2.19 -14.98 17.95
C PRO A 40 -3.57 -14.58 17.42
N ILE A 41 -3.59 -13.77 16.36
CA ILE A 41 -4.83 -13.26 15.72
C ILE A 41 -5.75 -14.42 15.35
N ILE A 42 -5.21 -15.48 14.75
CA ILE A 42 -6.01 -16.62 14.30
C ILE A 42 -6.69 -17.35 15.47
N ALA A 43 -6.02 -17.46 16.62
CA ALA A 43 -6.60 -18.10 17.81
C ALA A 43 -7.73 -17.24 18.39
N LEU A 44 -7.55 -15.91 18.45
CA LEU A 44 -8.60 -14.99 18.90
C LEU A 44 -9.84 -15.03 18.00
N HIS A 45 -9.65 -15.18 16.69
CA HIS A 45 -10.75 -15.26 15.72
C HIS A 45 -11.49 -16.60 15.75
N HIS A 46 -10.88 -17.63 16.32
CA HIS A 46 -11.43 -18.99 16.45
C HIS A 46 -11.78 -19.37 17.89
N ASP A 47 -11.74 -18.41 18.83
CA ASP A 47 -12.07 -18.68 20.23
C ASP A 47 -13.59 -18.80 20.44
N PRO A 48 -14.13 -19.97 20.83
CA PRO A 48 -15.55 -20.16 21.06
C PRO A 48 -16.09 -19.31 22.22
N GLN A 49 -15.25 -18.90 23.18
CA GLN A 49 -15.69 -18.01 24.27
C GLN A 49 -16.05 -16.62 23.73
N LEU A 50 -15.30 -16.14 22.74
CA LEU A 50 -15.54 -14.86 22.09
C LEU A 50 -16.67 -14.95 21.07
N TRP A 51 -16.66 -15.98 20.23
CA TRP A 51 -17.50 -16.05 19.02
C TRP A 51 -18.72 -16.99 19.13
N GLY A 52 -18.79 -17.86 20.13
CA GLY A 52 -19.84 -18.89 20.29
C GLY A 52 -19.47 -20.22 19.66
N ASP A 53 -20.32 -21.23 19.84
CA ASP A 53 -20.06 -22.61 19.38
C ASP A 53 -20.03 -22.75 17.86
N ASP A 54 -20.67 -21.82 17.13
CA ASP A 54 -20.65 -21.76 15.67
C ASP A 54 -19.39 -21.07 15.10
N VAL A 55 -18.34 -20.87 15.91
CA VAL A 55 -17.11 -20.18 15.53
C VAL A 55 -16.38 -20.79 14.33
N HIS A 56 -16.51 -22.09 14.09
CA HIS A 56 -15.87 -22.75 12.94
C HIS A 56 -16.74 -22.77 11.69
N LEU A 57 -17.98 -22.30 11.77
CA LEU A 57 -18.87 -22.20 10.61
C LEU A 57 -18.62 -20.87 9.89
N PHE A 58 -18.74 -20.88 8.56
CA PHE A 58 -18.78 -19.65 7.77
C PHE A 58 -20.17 -19.04 7.84
N LYS A 59 -20.35 -18.03 8.70
CA LYS A 59 -21.64 -17.37 8.97
C LYS A 59 -21.57 -15.84 8.78
N PRO A 60 -21.61 -15.33 7.53
CA PRO A 60 -21.50 -13.91 7.22
C PRO A 60 -22.49 -13.00 7.97
N GLU A 61 -23.68 -13.52 8.27
CA GLU A 61 -24.80 -12.82 8.89
C GLU A 61 -24.44 -12.32 10.30
N ARG A 62 -23.43 -12.91 10.95
CA ARG A 62 -22.91 -12.43 12.24
C ARG A 62 -22.50 -10.96 12.20
N PHE A 63 -22.08 -10.47 11.04
CA PHE A 63 -21.65 -9.08 10.83
C PHE A 63 -22.76 -8.17 10.29
N VAL A 64 -24.03 -8.59 10.28
CA VAL A 64 -25.14 -7.78 9.73
C VAL A 64 -25.32 -6.47 10.49
N GLU A 65 -25.19 -6.51 11.81
CA GLU A 65 -25.22 -5.33 12.70
C GLU A 65 -23.84 -4.69 12.90
N GLY A 66 -22.85 -5.06 12.07
CA GLY A 66 -21.49 -4.55 12.14
C GLY A 66 -20.57 -5.31 13.10
N ILE A 67 -19.30 -4.87 13.14
CA ILE A 67 -18.22 -5.55 13.88
C ILE A 67 -18.46 -5.49 15.40
N ALA A 68 -18.95 -4.38 15.92
CA ALA A 68 -19.17 -4.23 17.36
C ALA A 68 -20.15 -5.28 17.89
N SER A 69 -21.32 -5.43 17.27
CA SER A 69 -22.31 -6.46 17.63
C SER A 69 -21.73 -7.87 17.48
N ALA A 70 -21.08 -8.16 16.34
CA ALA A 70 -20.46 -9.47 16.06
C ALA A 70 -19.42 -9.90 17.12
N THR A 71 -18.74 -8.93 17.74
CA THR A 71 -17.69 -9.17 18.75
C THR A 71 -18.17 -9.02 20.19
N LYS A 72 -19.49 -8.98 20.45
CA LYS A 72 -20.04 -8.70 21.78
C LYS A 72 -19.47 -7.40 22.39
N TYR A 73 -19.27 -6.39 21.54
CA TYR A 73 -18.65 -5.10 21.86
C TYR A 73 -17.19 -5.15 22.31
N ASN A 74 -16.52 -6.30 22.15
CA ASN A 74 -15.08 -6.44 22.33
C ASN A 74 -14.36 -6.39 20.97
N SER A 75 -14.17 -5.19 20.43
CA SER A 75 -13.52 -4.99 19.12
C SER A 75 -12.12 -5.62 18.99
N ALA A 76 -11.42 -5.87 20.12
CA ALA A 76 -10.14 -6.55 20.12
C ALA A 76 -10.22 -8.04 19.73
N ALA A 77 -11.42 -8.64 19.75
CA ALA A 77 -11.67 -10.00 19.28
C ALA A 77 -11.59 -10.12 17.75
N PHE A 78 -11.73 -9.02 17.00
CA PHE A 78 -11.67 -9.00 15.53
C PHE A 78 -10.64 -8.01 15.00
N ILE A 79 -9.39 -8.48 14.93
CA ILE A 79 -8.22 -7.68 14.49
C ILE A 79 -7.49 -8.23 13.25
N PRO A 80 -8.17 -8.55 12.13
CA PRO A 80 -7.53 -9.11 10.91
C PRO A 80 -6.46 -8.19 10.31
N PHE A 81 -6.55 -6.90 10.62
CA PHE A 81 -5.61 -5.86 10.22
C PHE A 81 -4.88 -5.23 11.41
N SER A 82 -4.74 -5.97 12.53
CA SER A 82 -4.21 -5.45 13.81
C SER A 82 -5.07 -4.30 14.37
N MET A 83 -4.66 -3.72 15.50
CA MET A 83 -5.37 -2.66 16.22
C MET A 83 -4.40 -1.57 16.70
N GLY A 84 -4.92 -0.36 16.93
CA GLY A 84 -4.20 0.76 17.52
C GLY A 84 -3.25 1.48 16.54
N PRO A 85 -2.18 2.12 17.02
CA PRO A 85 -1.25 2.92 16.20
C PRO A 85 -0.48 2.13 15.12
N ARG A 86 -0.57 0.80 15.16
CA ARG A 86 0.04 -0.14 14.20
C ARG A 86 -1.02 -1.03 13.55
N SER A 87 -2.25 -0.53 13.44
CA SER A 87 -3.24 -1.09 12.52
C SER A 87 -2.75 -0.95 11.07
N CYS A 88 -3.16 -1.86 10.20
CA CYS A 88 -2.81 -1.83 8.80
C CYS A 88 -3.46 -0.60 8.14
N VAL A 89 -2.63 0.31 7.64
CA VAL A 89 -3.10 1.48 6.88
C VAL A 89 -3.92 1.07 5.64
N GLY A 90 -3.66 -0.12 5.09
CA GLY A 90 -4.32 -0.64 3.89
C GLY A 90 -5.67 -1.31 4.15
N MET A 91 -6.18 -1.36 5.39
CA MET A 91 -7.41 -2.09 5.74
C MET A 91 -8.63 -1.67 4.90
N SER A 92 -8.93 -0.38 4.86
CA SER A 92 -10.12 0.15 4.16
C SER A 92 -10.07 -0.15 2.67
N PHE A 93 -8.88 -0.09 2.09
CA PHE A 93 -8.68 -0.39 0.69
C PHE A 93 -8.72 -1.88 0.39
N ALA A 94 -8.01 -2.74 1.15
CA ALA A 94 -8.07 -4.18 0.96
C ALA A 94 -9.53 -4.68 0.99
N THR A 95 -10.34 -4.09 1.88
CA THR A 95 -11.77 -4.33 1.96
C THR A 95 -12.52 -3.83 0.71
N THR A 96 -12.18 -2.65 0.20
CA THR A 96 -12.80 -2.05 -0.99
C THR A 96 -12.41 -2.80 -2.27
N GLU A 97 -11.13 -3.05 -2.51
CA GLU A 97 -10.64 -3.85 -3.63
C GLU A 97 -11.23 -5.25 -3.61
N THR A 98 -11.26 -5.93 -2.46
CA THR A 98 -11.89 -7.25 -2.37
C THR A 98 -13.35 -7.19 -2.81
N LYS A 99 -14.09 -6.15 -2.39
CA LYS A 99 -15.48 -5.97 -2.83
C LYS A 99 -15.58 -5.70 -4.34
N VAL A 100 -14.74 -4.83 -4.89
CA VAL A 100 -14.74 -4.51 -6.32
C VAL A 100 -14.38 -5.75 -7.14
N ALA A 101 -13.27 -6.41 -6.83
CA ALA A 101 -12.80 -7.62 -7.50
C ALA A 101 -13.85 -8.72 -7.44
N LEU A 102 -14.38 -9.04 -6.25
CA LEU A 102 -15.45 -10.04 -6.12
C LEU A 102 -16.69 -9.64 -6.90
N SER A 103 -17.10 -8.36 -6.89
CA SER A 103 -18.26 -7.90 -7.65
C SER A 103 -18.05 -8.07 -9.16
N MET A 104 -16.89 -7.69 -9.67
CA MET A 104 -16.54 -7.84 -11.08
C MET A 104 -16.51 -9.31 -11.52
N ILE A 105 -16.00 -10.18 -10.66
CA ILE A 105 -15.93 -11.61 -10.89
C ILE A 105 -17.34 -12.23 -10.87
N LEU A 106 -18.12 -11.98 -9.81
CA LEU A 106 -19.45 -12.56 -9.62
C LEU A 106 -20.48 -12.06 -10.64
N GLN A 107 -20.27 -10.89 -11.26
CA GLN A 107 -21.13 -10.40 -12.35
C GLN A 107 -21.00 -11.20 -13.65
N ARG A 108 -19.88 -11.91 -13.85
CA ARG A 108 -19.55 -12.54 -15.16
C ARG A 108 -19.37 -14.04 -15.07
N TYR A 109 -19.19 -14.57 -13.88
CA TYR A 109 -18.83 -15.97 -13.66
C TYR A 109 -19.70 -16.58 -12.58
N ALA A 110 -20.17 -17.79 -12.86
CA ALA A 110 -20.69 -18.70 -11.85
C ALA A 110 -19.56 -19.65 -11.43
N PHE A 111 -19.53 -20.01 -10.14
CA PHE A 111 -18.49 -20.85 -9.57
C PHE A 111 -19.05 -22.20 -9.17
N THR A 112 -18.34 -23.26 -9.55
CA THR A 112 -18.50 -24.60 -9.00
C THR A 112 -17.18 -25.03 -8.40
N LEU A 113 -17.20 -25.63 -7.21
CA LEU A 113 -15.99 -26.19 -6.62
C LEU A 113 -15.49 -27.34 -7.50
N SER A 114 -14.19 -27.41 -7.72
CA SER A 114 -13.58 -28.57 -8.38
C SER A 114 -13.86 -29.82 -7.53
N PRO A 115 -14.22 -30.97 -8.12
CA PRO A 115 -14.36 -32.24 -7.39
C PRO A 115 -13.08 -32.66 -6.64
N THR A 116 -11.93 -32.16 -7.08
CA THR A 116 -10.61 -32.45 -6.47
C THR A 116 -10.15 -31.40 -5.47
N TYR A 117 -10.96 -30.39 -5.18
CA TYR A 117 -10.58 -29.32 -4.28
C TYR A 117 -10.41 -29.82 -2.84
N VAL A 118 -9.25 -29.52 -2.25
CA VAL A 118 -8.97 -29.74 -0.82
C VAL A 118 -8.69 -28.39 -0.19
N HIS A 119 -9.53 -27.99 0.76
CA HIS A 119 -9.34 -26.74 1.47
C HIS A 119 -8.27 -26.87 2.55
N ALA A 120 -7.05 -26.39 2.26
CA ALA A 120 -5.90 -26.44 3.17
C ALA A 120 -5.14 -25.10 3.16
N PRO A 121 -5.67 -24.05 3.81
CA PRO A 121 -5.00 -22.75 3.85
C PRO A 121 -3.67 -22.85 4.61
N PHE A 122 -2.61 -22.31 4.01
CA PHE A 122 -1.29 -22.23 4.63
C PHE A 122 -0.81 -20.77 4.64
N PRO A 123 -0.24 -20.27 5.75
CA PRO A 123 0.23 -18.89 5.82
C PRO A 123 1.47 -18.71 4.95
N VAL A 124 1.32 -18.04 3.82
CA VAL A 124 2.43 -17.59 2.98
C VAL A 124 2.62 -16.10 3.18
N ILE A 125 3.81 -15.70 3.65
CA ILE A 125 4.23 -14.29 3.56
C ILE A 125 4.47 -14.03 2.07
N THR A 126 3.60 -13.22 1.47
CA THR A 126 3.43 -13.00 0.02
C THR A 126 4.70 -13.19 -0.82
N LEU A 127 4.65 -14.13 -1.75
CA LEU A 127 5.63 -14.33 -2.82
C LEU A 127 5.56 -13.14 -3.78
N GLN A 128 6.69 -12.54 -4.14
CA GLN A 128 6.77 -11.54 -5.20
C GLN A 128 7.36 -12.17 -6.47
N PRO A 129 6.92 -11.76 -7.68
CA PRO A 129 7.54 -12.22 -8.91
C PRO A 129 9.03 -11.80 -8.92
N GLN A 130 9.92 -12.78 -9.08
CA GLN A 130 11.38 -12.60 -9.04
C GLN A 130 11.88 -11.56 -10.05
N HIS A 131 11.22 -11.46 -11.20
CA HIS A 131 11.59 -10.55 -12.29
C HIS A 131 10.68 -9.31 -12.36
N GLY A 132 9.86 -9.08 -11.32
CA GLY A 132 8.86 -8.03 -11.32
C GLY A 132 7.81 -8.20 -12.43
N ILE A 133 7.09 -7.13 -12.70
CA ILE A 133 6.21 -6.99 -13.85
C ILE A 133 6.82 -5.87 -14.68
N GLN A 134 6.95 -6.03 -16.00
CA GLN A 134 7.52 -5.01 -16.92
C GLN A 134 6.92 -3.61 -16.69
N MET A 135 5.64 -3.57 -16.29
CA MET A 135 4.91 -2.37 -15.91
C MET A 135 5.53 -1.56 -14.76
N ASN A 136 6.45 -2.15 -13.97
CA ASN A 136 7.17 -1.43 -12.92
C ASN A 136 8.04 -0.30 -13.47
N MET A 137 8.68 -0.52 -14.61
CA MET A 137 9.51 0.49 -15.28
C MET A 137 8.66 1.68 -15.72
N VAL A 138 7.49 1.41 -16.31
CA VAL A 138 6.51 2.41 -16.75
C VAL A 138 6.00 3.24 -15.57
N VAL A 139 5.66 2.59 -14.45
CA VAL A 139 5.20 3.27 -13.23
C VAL A 139 6.32 4.12 -12.62
N ASN A 140 7.54 3.61 -12.53
CA ASN A 140 8.67 4.37 -11.97
C ASN A 140 8.99 5.61 -12.81
N GLU A 141 9.01 5.49 -14.13
CA GLU A 141 9.30 6.63 -15.02
C GLU A 141 8.16 7.66 -15.00
N THR A 142 6.90 7.21 -14.90
CA THR A 142 5.77 8.11 -14.66
C THR A 142 5.94 8.88 -13.35
N LEU A 143 6.29 8.20 -12.26
CA LEU A 143 6.49 8.82 -10.95
C LEU A 143 7.70 9.77 -10.91
N ARG A 144 8.71 9.54 -11.75
CA ARG A 144 9.86 10.45 -11.90
C ARG A 144 9.43 11.75 -12.58
N LEU A 145 8.79 11.66 -13.75
CA LEU A 145 8.41 12.84 -14.53
C LEU A 145 7.24 13.61 -13.91
N TYR A 146 6.31 12.89 -13.29
CA TYR A 146 5.07 13.44 -12.74
C TYR A 146 4.86 12.97 -11.29
N SER A 147 5.83 13.27 -10.41
CA SER A 147 5.72 12.98 -8.98
C SER A 147 4.46 13.64 -8.38
N PRO A 148 3.54 12.87 -7.77
CA PRO A 148 2.34 13.44 -7.17
C PRO A 148 2.65 14.47 -6.08
N VAL A 149 3.72 14.25 -5.30
CA VAL A 149 4.21 15.21 -4.30
C VAL A 149 5.51 15.83 -4.82
N VAL A 150 5.44 17.09 -5.24
CA VAL A 150 6.56 17.78 -5.91
C VAL A 150 7.67 18.23 -4.96
N ALA A 151 7.36 18.41 -3.68
CA ALA A 151 8.32 18.78 -2.64
C ALA A 151 7.83 18.33 -1.25
N VAL A 152 8.78 18.13 -0.32
CA VAL A 152 8.46 17.86 1.09
C VAL A 152 9.25 18.79 2.00
N ILE A 153 8.61 19.25 3.07
CA ILE A 153 9.24 20.11 4.07
C ILE A 153 9.70 19.26 5.26
N ARG A 154 10.86 19.59 5.83
CA ARG A 154 11.43 18.99 7.04
C ARG A 154 11.88 20.07 7.99
N LYS A 155 11.49 19.96 9.27
CA LYS A 155 12.02 20.81 10.34
C LYS A 155 13.24 20.16 11.00
N ILE A 156 14.34 20.89 11.07
CA ILE A 156 15.57 20.48 11.74
C ILE A 156 15.34 20.51 13.25
N LYS A 157 15.50 19.37 13.93
CA LYS A 157 15.27 19.26 15.39
C LYS A 157 16.44 19.70 16.24
N LYS A 158 17.65 19.54 15.71
CA LYS A 158 18.93 19.91 16.33
C LYS A 158 19.89 20.28 15.22
N GLU A 159 20.90 21.08 15.54
CA GLU A 159 21.92 21.45 14.57
C GLU A 159 22.46 20.21 13.83
N VAL A 160 22.56 20.32 12.51
CA VAL A 160 23.01 19.22 11.65
C VAL A 160 23.92 19.75 10.54
N ARG A 161 24.98 19.01 10.26
CA ARG A 161 25.83 19.27 9.09
C ARG A 161 25.27 18.54 7.87
N LEU A 162 24.97 19.28 6.80
CA LEU A 162 24.53 18.76 5.51
C LEU A 162 25.52 19.18 4.42
N GLY A 163 26.40 18.25 4.03
CA GLY A 163 27.54 18.57 3.16
C GLY A 163 28.43 19.63 3.80
N LYS A 164 28.61 20.76 3.09
CA LYS A 164 29.38 21.91 3.58
C LYS A 164 28.59 22.87 4.48
N PHE A 165 27.28 22.67 4.62
CA PHE A 165 26.41 23.57 5.38
C PHE A 165 26.23 23.08 6.82
N VAL A 166 26.16 24.01 7.77
CA VAL A 166 25.73 23.76 9.15
C VAL A 166 24.36 24.41 9.32
N LEU A 167 23.35 23.58 9.59
CA LEU A 167 21.95 23.98 9.61
C LEU A 167 21.47 24.05 11.06
N PRO A 168 21.00 25.21 11.54
CA PRO A 168 20.58 25.37 12.93
C PRO A 168 19.29 24.62 13.24
N ALA A 169 19.05 24.37 14.53
CA ALA A 169 17.79 23.84 15.00
C ALA A 169 16.62 24.78 14.65
N ASN A 170 15.43 24.21 14.49
CA ASN A 170 14.18 24.87 14.11
C ASN A 170 14.11 25.45 12.69
N LEU A 171 15.16 25.31 11.87
CA LEU A 171 15.10 25.64 10.44
C LEU A 171 14.17 24.67 9.70
N GLU A 172 13.36 25.18 8.79
CA GLU A 172 12.61 24.37 7.83
C GLU A 172 13.36 24.27 6.50
N ILE A 173 13.43 23.07 5.96
CA ILE A 173 14.10 22.77 4.70
C ILE A 173 13.08 22.15 3.76
N LEU A 174 12.97 22.75 2.58
CA LEU A 174 12.21 22.20 1.47
C LEU A 174 13.12 21.30 0.65
N ILE A 175 12.69 20.05 0.46
CA ILE A 175 13.34 19.07 -0.41
C ILE A 175 12.53 19.03 -1.72
N PRO A 176 13.05 19.60 -2.83
CA PRO A 176 12.32 19.68 -4.08
C PRO A 176 12.44 18.36 -4.85
N ILE A 177 11.51 17.43 -4.61
CA ILE A 177 11.49 16.09 -5.23
C ILE A 177 11.51 16.21 -6.75
N ILE A 178 10.67 17.08 -7.33
CA ILE A 178 10.57 17.23 -8.79
C ILE A 178 11.86 17.78 -9.41
N ALA A 179 12.59 18.64 -8.71
CA ALA A 179 13.87 19.15 -9.19
C ALA A 179 14.93 18.04 -9.19
N LEU A 180 14.98 17.21 -8.15
CA LEU A 180 15.88 16.05 -8.09
C LEU A 180 15.57 15.03 -9.19
N HIS A 181 14.29 14.82 -9.51
CA HIS A 181 13.85 13.88 -10.55
C HIS A 181 14.10 14.38 -11.98
N HIS A 182 14.30 15.70 -12.13
CA HIS A 182 14.59 16.36 -13.40
C HIS A 182 16.02 16.88 -13.52
N ASP A 183 16.91 16.53 -12.59
CA ASP A 183 18.30 16.97 -12.62
C ASP A 183 19.12 16.17 -13.67
N PRO A 184 19.59 16.78 -14.77
CA PRO A 184 20.39 16.09 -15.78
C PRO A 184 21.73 15.57 -15.23
N GLN A 185 22.26 16.15 -14.14
CA GLN A 185 23.46 15.62 -13.51
C GLN A 185 23.22 14.25 -12.88
N LEU A 186 22.00 14.00 -12.38
CA LEU A 186 21.61 12.73 -11.76
C LEU A 186 21.06 11.73 -12.79
N TRP A 187 20.32 12.21 -13.80
CA TRP A 187 19.55 11.36 -14.71
C TRP A 187 20.08 11.29 -16.15
N GLY A 188 21.00 12.18 -16.53
CA GLY A 188 21.51 12.30 -17.91
C GLY A 188 20.73 13.30 -18.77
N ASP A 189 21.18 13.53 -19.99
CA ASP A 189 20.61 14.56 -20.87
C ASP A 189 19.20 14.21 -21.38
N ASP A 190 18.85 12.92 -21.38
CA ASP A 190 17.53 12.42 -21.74
C ASP A 190 16.51 12.50 -20.58
N VAL A 191 16.80 13.26 -19.52
CA VAL A 191 15.99 13.38 -18.30
C VAL A 191 14.55 13.85 -18.55
N HIS A 192 14.27 14.57 -19.63
CA HIS A 192 12.92 15.02 -19.95
C HIS A 192 12.13 14.06 -20.86
N LEU A 193 12.76 12.98 -21.32
CA LEU A 193 12.10 11.95 -22.12
C LEU A 193 11.43 10.92 -21.21
N PHE A 194 10.26 10.42 -21.61
CA PHE A 194 9.62 9.26 -20.98
C PHE A 194 10.31 7.99 -21.48
N LYS A 195 11.24 7.45 -20.68
CA LYS A 195 12.06 6.28 -21.03
C LYS A 195 12.04 5.22 -19.92
N PRO A 196 11.01 4.36 -19.85
CA PRO A 196 10.88 3.31 -18.83
C PRO A 196 12.11 2.40 -18.71
N GLU A 197 12.78 2.12 -19.83
CA GLU A 197 13.94 1.23 -19.94
C GLU A 197 15.11 1.67 -19.04
N ARG A 198 15.13 2.94 -18.61
CA ARG A 198 16.11 3.44 -17.63
C ARG A 198 16.13 2.62 -16.34
N PHE A 199 14.99 2.03 -15.96
CA PHE A 199 14.85 1.23 -14.75
C PHE A 199 15.09 -0.28 -14.96
N VAL A 200 15.57 -0.72 -16.13
CA VAL A 200 15.74 -2.15 -16.44
C VAL A 200 16.71 -2.85 -15.49
N GLU A 201 17.78 -2.16 -15.07
CA GLU A 201 18.76 -2.64 -14.08
C GLU A 201 18.43 -2.15 -12.65
N GLY A 202 17.22 -1.63 -12.44
CA GLY A 202 16.75 -1.11 -11.17
C GLY A 202 17.10 0.36 -10.91
N ILE A 203 16.62 0.87 -9.77
CA ILE A 203 16.69 2.29 -9.41
C ILE A 203 18.13 2.79 -9.30
N ALA A 204 19.04 1.98 -8.74
CA ALA A 204 20.43 2.39 -8.54
C ALA A 204 21.13 2.69 -9.87
N SER A 205 20.97 1.83 -10.88
CA SER A 205 21.53 2.06 -12.21
C SER A 205 20.90 3.31 -12.86
N ALA A 206 19.57 3.45 -12.74
CA ALA A 206 18.81 4.58 -13.28
C ALA A 206 19.26 5.96 -12.75
N THR A 207 19.81 6.02 -11.53
CA THR A 207 20.20 7.27 -10.86
C THR A 207 21.71 7.44 -10.69
N LYS A 208 22.53 6.84 -11.56
CA LYS A 208 24.01 6.89 -11.47
C LYS A 208 24.53 6.45 -10.09
N TYR A 209 23.91 5.41 -9.54
CA TYR A 209 24.19 4.83 -8.22
C TYR A 209 23.91 5.75 -7.02
N ASN A 210 23.16 6.83 -7.23
CA ASN A 210 22.61 7.67 -6.16
C ASN A 210 21.11 7.38 -6.00
N SER A 211 20.75 6.25 -5.37
CA SER A 211 19.34 5.85 -5.22
C SER A 211 18.48 6.88 -4.47
N ALA A 212 19.10 7.76 -3.67
CA ALA A 212 18.41 8.84 -2.98
C ALA A 212 17.94 9.98 -3.92
N ALA A 213 18.35 9.96 -5.20
CA ALA A 213 17.82 10.85 -6.23
C ALA A 213 16.39 10.48 -6.67
N PHE A 214 15.95 9.23 -6.44
CA PHE A 214 14.60 8.79 -6.78
C PHE A 214 13.75 8.52 -5.54
N ILE A 215 13.07 9.57 -5.08
CA ILE A 215 12.24 9.57 -3.86
C ILE A 215 10.76 9.96 -4.09
N PRO A 216 10.03 9.38 -5.07
CA PRO A 216 8.62 9.72 -5.33
C PRO A 216 7.70 9.45 -4.14
N PHE A 217 8.13 8.56 -3.24
CA PHE A 217 7.43 8.21 -2.01
C PHE A 217 8.18 8.67 -0.75
N SER A 218 9.10 9.64 -0.88
CA SER A 218 10.06 10.04 0.17
C SER A 218 10.98 8.87 0.59
N MET A 219 11.93 9.15 1.49
CA MET A 219 12.85 8.16 2.06
C MET A 219 12.81 8.18 3.60
N GLY A 220 13.20 7.05 4.23
CA GLY A 220 13.37 6.93 5.67
C GLY A 220 12.09 6.60 6.46
N PRO A 221 12.05 6.85 7.79
CA PRO A 221 10.94 6.46 8.67
C PRO A 221 9.58 7.12 8.37
N ARG A 222 9.57 8.13 7.51
CA ARG A 222 8.38 8.85 7.04
C ARG A 222 8.17 8.69 5.54
N SER A 223 8.76 7.66 4.93
CA SER A 223 8.41 7.22 3.58
C SER A 223 6.91 6.86 3.52
N CYS A 224 6.34 6.96 2.32
CA CYS A 224 4.93 6.67 2.11
C CYS A 224 4.64 5.22 2.48
N VAL A 225 3.80 5.03 3.49
CA VAL A 225 3.34 3.70 3.91
C VAL A 225 2.51 3.01 2.81
N GLY A 226 1.96 3.78 1.86
CA GLY A 226 1.20 3.30 0.70
C GLY A 226 2.02 3.13 -0.59
N MET A 227 3.36 3.11 -0.54
CA MET A 227 4.19 2.97 -1.75
C MET A 227 3.91 1.68 -2.54
N SER A 228 4.02 0.52 -1.88
CA SER A 228 3.81 -0.79 -2.54
C SER A 228 2.39 -0.92 -3.08
N PHE A 229 1.45 -0.37 -2.32
CA PHE A 229 0.06 -0.26 -2.67
C PHE A 229 -0.15 0.54 -3.95
N ALA A 230 0.31 1.80 -4.00
CA ALA A 230 0.03 2.70 -5.12
C ALA A 230 0.66 2.16 -6.40
N THR A 231 1.85 1.56 -6.26
CA THR A 231 2.56 0.89 -7.34
C THR A 231 1.79 -0.34 -7.86
N THR A 232 1.16 -1.11 -6.97
CA THR A 232 0.39 -2.31 -7.37
C THR A 232 -0.93 -1.93 -8.00
N GLU A 233 -1.66 -0.99 -7.40
CA GLU A 233 -2.93 -0.47 -7.94
C GLU A 233 -2.73 0.12 -9.33
N ALA A 234 -1.71 0.96 -9.52
CA ALA A 234 -1.38 1.52 -10.84
C ALA A 234 -1.10 0.41 -11.87
N LYS A 235 -0.38 -0.66 -11.48
CA LYS A 235 -0.12 -1.80 -12.38
C LYS A 235 -1.39 -2.56 -12.74
N VAL A 236 -2.26 -2.82 -11.77
CA VAL A 236 -3.52 -3.54 -12.00
C VAL A 236 -4.43 -2.71 -12.91
N ALA A 237 -4.67 -1.44 -12.56
CA ALA A 237 -5.54 -0.55 -13.33
C ALA A 237 -5.04 -0.40 -14.78
N LEU A 238 -3.74 -0.13 -14.96
CA LEU A 238 -3.15 0.01 -16.29
C LEU A 238 -3.22 -1.30 -17.09
N SER A 239 -2.94 -2.45 -16.46
CA SER A 239 -3.07 -3.76 -17.12
C SER A 239 -4.51 -4.03 -17.57
N MET A 240 -5.50 -3.72 -16.72
CA MET A 240 -6.92 -3.93 -17.05
C MET A 240 -7.39 -3.05 -18.20
N ILE A 241 -6.91 -1.80 -18.27
CA ILE A 241 -7.20 -0.88 -19.38
C ILE A 241 -6.55 -1.40 -20.66
N LEU A 242 -5.24 -1.68 -20.62
CA LEU A 242 -4.46 -2.09 -21.80
C LEU A 242 -4.85 -3.46 -22.36
N GLN A 243 -5.50 -4.33 -21.57
CA GLN A 243 -6.04 -5.60 -22.06
C GLN A 243 -7.29 -5.46 -22.92
N ARG A 244 -7.97 -4.30 -22.88
CA ARG A 244 -9.29 -4.11 -23.51
C ARG A 244 -9.34 -2.94 -24.45
N TYR A 245 -8.47 -1.96 -24.25
CA TYR A 245 -8.49 -0.71 -24.99
C TYR A 245 -7.10 -0.31 -25.42
N ALA A 246 -6.98 0.11 -26.68
CA ALA A 246 -5.99 1.11 -27.08
C ALA A 246 -6.56 2.50 -26.76
N PHE A 247 -5.69 3.51 -26.62
CA PHE A 247 -6.17 4.88 -26.43
C PHE A 247 -5.30 5.91 -27.14
N THR A 248 -5.95 6.98 -27.57
CA THR A 248 -5.31 8.14 -28.20
C THR A 248 -5.68 9.41 -27.44
N LEU A 249 -4.83 10.42 -27.48
CA LEU A 249 -5.18 11.74 -26.94
C LEU A 249 -6.32 12.35 -27.75
N SER A 250 -7.27 13.00 -27.07
CA SER A 250 -8.25 13.86 -27.72
C SER A 250 -7.55 15.04 -28.38
N SER A 251 -8.08 15.56 -29.49
CA SER A 251 -7.61 16.82 -30.10
C SER A 251 -7.76 18.02 -29.15
N THR A 252 -8.62 17.91 -28.14
CA THR A 252 -8.86 18.93 -27.12
C THR A 252 -7.94 18.80 -25.90
N TYR A 253 -7.05 17.81 -25.87
CA TYR A 253 -6.15 17.61 -24.75
C TYR A 253 -5.12 18.74 -24.67
N VAL A 254 -4.95 19.30 -23.47
CA VAL A 254 -3.92 20.32 -23.19
C VAL A 254 -3.04 19.81 -22.06
N HIS A 255 -1.74 19.63 -22.36
CA HIS A 255 -0.76 19.21 -21.36
C HIS A 255 -0.38 20.38 -20.44
N ALA A 256 -1.11 20.53 -19.34
CA ALA A 256 -0.87 21.56 -18.33
C ALA A 256 -0.87 20.96 -16.92
N PRO A 257 0.24 20.38 -16.44
CA PRO A 257 0.36 19.95 -15.06
C PRO A 257 0.36 21.15 -14.11
N PHE A 258 -0.43 21.11 -13.05
CA PHE A 258 -0.41 22.10 -11.98
C PHE A 258 -0.38 21.42 -10.61
N THR A 259 0.18 22.09 -9.61
CA THR A 259 0.26 21.56 -8.24
C THR A 259 -0.76 22.29 -7.36
N LEU A 260 -1.69 21.54 -6.76
CA LEU A 260 -2.55 22.04 -5.68
C LEU A 260 -2.05 21.50 -4.34
N VAL A 261 -2.42 20.26 -4.03
CA VAL A 261 -1.84 19.44 -2.96
C VAL A 261 -0.98 18.34 -3.58
N THR A 262 -1.48 17.76 -4.67
CA THR A 262 -0.74 16.88 -5.56
C THR A 262 -0.61 17.50 -6.94
N LEU A 263 0.33 16.98 -7.74
CA LEU A 263 0.43 17.27 -9.16
C LEU A 263 -0.78 16.68 -9.90
N GLN A 264 -1.47 17.50 -10.67
CA GLN A 264 -2.69 17.14 -11.37
C GLN A 264 -2.72 17.78 -12.77
N PRO A 265 -3.44 17.20 -13.73
CA PRO A 265 -3.69 17.84 -15.02
C PRO A 265 -4.73 18.95 -14.84
N GLN A 266 -4.37 20.21 -15.09
CA GLN A 266 -5.23 21.38 -14.88
C GLN A 266 -6.56 21.29 -15.64
N HIS A 267 -6.50 20.73 -16.84
CA HIS A 267 -7.67 20.59 -17.72
C HIS A 267 -8.18 19.15 -17.79
N GLY A 268 -7.72 18.25 -16.91
CA GLY A 268 -8.01 16.81 -17.01
C GLY A 268 -7.20 16.09 -18.11
N ILE A 269 -7.47 14.80 -18.28
CA ILE A 269 -6.86 13.97 -19.33
C ILE A 269 -7.98 13.46 -20.23
N GLN A 270 -8.20 14.13 -21.36
CA GLN A 270 -9.15 13.69 -22.37
C GLN A 270 -8.47 12.65 -23.28
N VAL A 271 -8.87 11.39 -23.12
CA VAL A 271 -8.44 10.27 -23.95
C VAL A 271 -9.65 9.66 -24.66
N MET A 272 -9.44 9.22 -25.89
CA MET A 272 -10.38 8.41 -26.64
C MET A 272 -9.96 6.94 -26.47
N LEU A 273 -10.88 6.11 -25.98
CA LEU A 273 -10.66 4.67 -25.83
C LEU A 273 -11.17 3.95 -27.08
N HIS A 274 -10.33 3.09 -27.65
CA HIS A 274 -10.63 2.23 -28.78
C HIS A 274 -10.60 0.78 -28.30
N PRO A 275 -11.71 0.02 -28.40
CA PRO A 275 -11.69 -1.38 -28.02
C PRO A 275 -10.66 -2.16 -28.86
N LEU A 276 -9.98 -3.13 -28.24
CA LEU A 276 -9.10 -4.09 -28.91
C LEU A 276 -9.88 -5.21 -29.60
#